data_AF-A0A374NVM6-F1
#
_entry.id   AF-A0A374NVM6-F1
#
_cell.length_a   1.000
_cell.length_b   1.000
_cell.length_c   1.000
_cell.angle_alpha   90.00
_cell.angle_beta   90.00
_cell.angle_gamma   90.00
#
_symmetry.space_group_name_H-M   'P 1'
#
loop_
_entity.id
_entity.type
_entity.pdbx_description
1 polymer ?
#
loop_
_entity_poly.entity_id
_entity_poly.type
_entity_poly.pdbx_seq_one_letter_code
_entity_poly.pdbx_strand_id
1 'polypeptide(L)'
;MTKKALQWHPAFQAALQIEFMDEPCQLEFLKEFNLTEKPLQIDTLVIKPEPDKILSKSIGHIFRKYNIIEYKNPEDYFSINDYYRVTGYACIYQSNTEKEREIPPEELTISLAVSHYPRKLAAFLKDLYHADISQKYPGIYYVTGLMFPMQILILPRLSREEFTWLSRLRMNLSLQEDIEPLAKAYAGKEKNPLYEAAMDFIVRANWKKYKEGRDMCNALEE
;
A
#
# COMPACT_ATOMS: atom_id res chain seq x y z
N MET A 1 -5.54 0.42 -54.97
CA MET A 1 -6.32 0.82 -53.78
C MET A 1 -5.84 -0.01 -52.60
N THR A 2 -5.20 0.60 -51.62
CA THR A 2 -4.76 -0.07 -50.39
C THR A 2 -5.99 -0.43 -49.55
N LYS A 3 -6.18 -1.72 -49.25
CA LYS A 3 -7.25 -2.17 -48.33
C LYS A 3 -7.02 -1.52 -46.97
N LYS A 4 -7.95 -0.68 -46.51
CA LYS A 4 -7.96 -0.19 -45.12
C LYS A 4 -8.08 -1.40 -44.18
N ALA A 5 -7.27 -1.42 -43.12
CA ALA A 5 -7.35 -2.43 -42.08
C ALA A 5 -8.74 -2.40 -41.41
N LEU A 6 -9.29 -3.59 -41.14
CA LEU A 6 -10.58 -3.74 -40.46
C LEU A 6 -10.48 -3.23 -39.01
N GLN A 7 -11.48 -2.46 -38.58
CA GLN A 7 -11.57 -1.90 -37.24
C GLN A 7 -12.54 -2.75 -36.41
N TRP A 8 -12.01 -3.71 -35.66
CA TRP A 8 -12.82 -4.69 -34.92
C TRP A 8 -13.54 -4.09 -33.71
N HIS A 9 -12.91 -3.18 -32.96
CA HIS A 9 -13.52 -2.60 -31.76
C HIS A 9 -14.81 -1.81 -32.05
N PRO A 10 -14.86 -0.90 -33.05
CA PRO A 10 -16.11 -0.24 -33.42
C PRO A 10 -17.18 -1.21 -33.95
N ALA A 11 -16.78 -2.22 -34.72
CA ALA A 11 -17.71 -3.21 -35.28
C ALA A 11 -18.34 -4.08 -34.18
N PHE A 12 -17.55 -4.53 -33.21
CA PHE A 12 -18.03 -5.25 -32.03
C PHE A 12 -19.03 -4.39 -31.24
N GLN A 13 -18.70 -3.13 -30.97
CA GLN A 13 -19.59 -2.27 -30.21
C GLN A 13 -20.93 -2.03 -30.94
N ALA A 14 -20.90 -1.88 -32.26
CA ALA A 14 -22.11 -1.74 -33.06
C ALA A 14 -22.97 -3.01 -33.02
N ALA A 15 -22.35 -4.18 -33.21
CA ALA A 15 -23.04 -5.46 -33.09
C ALA A 15 -23.66 -5.63 -31.69
N LEU A 16 -22.91 -5.33 -30.62
CA LEU A 16 -23.39 -5.40 -29.24
C LEU A 16 -24.62 -4.50 -29.01
N GLN A 17 -24.60 -3.28 -29.53
CA GLN A 17 -25.76 -2.37 -29.41
C GLN A 17 -26.98 -2.87 -30.18
N ILE A 18 -26.80 -3.54 -31.32
CA ILE A 18 -27.89 -4.16 -32.08
C ILE A 18 -28.53 -5.29 -31.27
N GLU A 19 -27.72 -6.16 -30.66
CA GLU A 19 -28.24 -7.29 -29.86
C GLU A 19 -29.12 -6.84 -28.68
N PHE A 20 -28.88 -5.65 -28.13
CA PHE A 20 -29.63 -5.11 -27.00
C PHE A 20 -30.60 -3.97 -27.36
N MET A 21 -30.87 -3.73 -28.65
CA MET A 21 -31.69 -2.60 -29.10
C MET A 21 -33.16 -2.72 -28.67
N ASP A 22 -33.66 -3.95 -28.55
CA ASP A 22 -35.05 -4.25 -28.20
C ASP A 22 -35.25 -4.52 -26.70
N GLU A 23 -34.21 -4.34 -25.87
CA GLU A 23 -34.33 -4.54 -24.42
C GLU A 23 -35.28 -3.49 -23.79
N PRO A 24 -36.12 -3.89 -22.83
CA PRO A 24 -37.12 -3.00 -22.23
C PRO A 24 -36.49 -1.91 -21.33
N CYS A 25 -35.19 -2.02 -21.02
CA CYS A 25 -34.44 -1.03 -20.27
C CYS A 25 -33.44 -0.29 -21.16
N GLN A 26 -33.25 1.00 -20.90
CA GLN A 26 -32.31 1.82 -21.64
C GLN A 26 -30.87 1.52 -21.18
N LEU A 27 -30.06 0.94 -22.07
CA LEU A 27 -28.64 0.66 -21.84
C LEU A 27 -27.74 1.79 -22.37
N GLU A 28 -26.71 2.16 -21.62
CA GLU A 28 -25.70 3.15 -22.02
C GLU A 28 -24.39 2.45 -22.41
N PHE A 29 -23.83 2.85 -23.57
CA PHE A 29 -22.61 2.25 -24.12
C PHE A 29 -21.50 3.29 -24.24
N LEU A 30 -20.60 3.32 -23.26
CA LEU A 30 -19.43 4.19 -23.25
C LEU A 30 -18.27 3.55 -24.02
N LYS A 31 -17.65 4.29 -24.94
CA LYS A 31 -16.46 3.85 -25.70
C LYS A 31 -15.21 4.23 -24.94
N GLU A 32 -14.25 3.29 -24.87
CA GLU A 32 -12.88 3.58 -24.42
C GLU A 32 -12.85 4.38 -23.09
N PHE A 33 -13.62 3.89 -22.11
CA PHE A 33 -13.82 4.59 -20.85
C PHE A 33 -12.55 4.53 -19.99
N ASN A 34 -12.01 5.70 -19.64
CA ASN A 34 -10.82 5.80 -18.80
C ASN A 34 -11.16 5.47 -17.34
N LEU A 35 -10.44 4.52 -16.75
CA LEU A 35 -10.62 4.15 -15.34
C LEU A 35 -10.05 5.20 -14.37
N THR A 36 -9.08 6.00 -14.81
CA THR A 36 -8.42 7.02 -14.00
C THR A 36 -8.01 8.22 -14.87
N GLU A 37 -7.98 9.41 -14.28
CA GLU A 37 -7.47 10.62 -14.96
C GLU A 37 -5.95 10.59 -15.15
N LYS A 38 -5.24 9.95 -14.21
CA LYS A 38 -3.78 9.79 -14.23
C LYS A 38 -3.42 8.34 -14.56
N PRO A 39 -2.23 8.07 -15.11
CA PRO A 39 -1.73 6.71 -15.25
C PRO A 39 -1.77 5.95 -13.92
N LEU A 40 -2.08 4.65 -14.00
CA LEU A 40 -2.10 3.78 -12.83
C LEU A 40 -0.69 3.68 -12.23
N GLN A 41 -0.59 3.86 -10.93
CA GLN A 41 0.68 3.85 -10.21
C GLN A 41 0.49 3.18 -8.84
N ILE A 42 1.40 2.25 -8.53
CA ILE A 42 1.55 1.64 -7.20
C ILE A 42 2.47 2.52 -6.35
N ASP A 43 2.16 2.68 -5.05
CA ASP A 43 2.97 3.52 -4.17
C ASP A 43 4.39 2.96 -4.00
N THR A 44 4.53 1.65 -3.81
CA THR A 44 5.84 1.01 -3.67
C THR A 44 5.79 -0.45 -4.13
N LEU A 45 6.80 -0.84 -4.92
CA LEU A 45 7.08 -2.23 -5.27
C LEU A 45 8.41 -2.65 -4.64
N VAL A 46 8.38 -3.71 -3.82
CA VAL A 46 9.59 -4.34 -3.29
C VAL A 46 9.83 -5.66 -4.00
N ILE A 47 10.97 -5.77 -4.69
CA ILE A 47 11.41 -7.00 -5.37
C ILE A 47 12.41 -7.73 -4.47
N LYS A 48 12.06 -8.94 -4.06
CA LYS A 48 12.87 -9.87 -3.27
C LYS A 48 13.49 -10.92 -4.23
N PRO A 49 14.74 -10.73 -4.69
CA PRO A 49 15.33 -11.57 -5.74
C PRO A 49 15.51 -13.03 -5.31
N GLU A 50 15.77 -13.26 -4.02
CA GLU A 50 15.90 -14.58 -3.40
C GLU A 50 14.63 -14.88 -2.57
N PRO A 51 13.58 -15.48 -3.16
CA PRO A 51 12.28 -15.66 -2.48
C PRO A 51 12.37 -16.56 -1.24
N ASP A 52 13.33 -17.49 -1.20
CA ASP A 52 13.52 -18.41 -0.07
C ASP A 52 14.26 -17.77 1.11
N LYS A 53 14.92 -16.62 0.91
CA LYS A 53 15.68 -15.96 1.96
C LYS A 53 14.73 -15.29 2.95
N ILE A 54 14.79 -15.69 4.21
CA ILE A 54 14.00 -15.07 5.27
C ILE A 54 14.62 -13.70 5.60
N LEU A 55 13.82 -12.65 5.46
CA LEU A 55 14.23 -11.30 5.86
C LEU A 55 14.23 -11.21 7.39
N SER A 56 15.16 -10.45 7.96
CA SER A 56 15.26 -10.31 9.42
C SER A 56 14.14 -9.47 10.05
N LYS A 57 13.42 -8.70 9.23
CA LYS A 57 12.31 -7.84 9.68
C LYS A 57 10.98 -8.56 9.46
N SER A 58 10.14 -8.56 10.48
CA SER A 58 8.86 -9.28 10.54
C SER A 58 7.86 -8.87 9.46
N ILE A 59 7.88 -7.61 9.00
CA ILE A 59 7.10 -7.15 7.82
C ILE A 59 7.45 -7.94 6.56
N GLY A 60 8.69 -8.42 6.46
CA GLY A 60 9.22 -9.13 5.31
C GLY A 60 9.03 -10.65 5.35
N HIS A 61 8.51 -11.20 6.45
CA HIS A 61 8.36 -12.65 6.59
C HIS A 61 7.28 -13.23 5.66
N ILE A 62 6.25 -12.43 5.32
CA ILE A 62 5.23 -12.80 4.32
C ILE A 62 5.69 -12.49 2.89
N PHE A 63 6.78 -11.74 2.72
CA PHE A 63 7.16 -11.26 1.40
C PHE A 63 7.52 -12.41 0.45
N ARG A 64 6.77 -12.46 -0.65
CA ARG A 64 7.13 -13.21 -1.85
C ARG A 64 8.09 -12.38 -2.71
N LYS A 65 8.33 -12.79 -3.95
CA LYS A 65 9.27 -12.10 -4.85
C LYS A 65 8.83 -10.67 -5.15
N TYR A 66 7.55 -10.42 -5.33
CA TYR A 66 7.00 -9.10 -5.63
C TYR A 66 6.02 -8.67 -4.55
N ASN A 67 6.30 -7.54 -3.89
CA ASN A 67 5.47 -7.04 -2.81
C ASN A 67 4.98 -5.65 -3.15
N ILE A 68 3.68 -5.52 -3.36
CA ILE A 68 3.03 -4.25 -3.66
C ILE A 68 2.58 -3.66 -2.32
N ILE A 69 3.03 -2.45 -2.03
CA ILE A 69 2.70 -1.75 -0.79
C ILE A 69 1.86 -0.53 -1.17
N GLU A 70 0.68 -0.42 -0.56
CA GLU A 70 -0.17 0.77 -0.61
C GLU A 70 -0.11 1.45 0.75
N TYR A 71 0.18 2.75 0.77
CA TYR A 71 0.27 3.55 1.98
C TYR A 71 -0.89 4.53 2.07
N LYS A 72 -1.41 4.73 3.29
CA LYS A 72 -2.39 5.77 3.60
C LYS A 72 -1.84 6.70 4.67
N ASN A 73 -2.03 8.00 4.47
CA ASN A 73 -1.63 9.01 5.45
C ASN A 73 -2.34 8.76 6.78
N PRO A 74 -1.80 9.28 7.91
CA PRO A 74 -2.33 8.96 9.22
C PRO A 74 -3.80 9.33 9.46
N GLU A 75 -4.29 10.35 8.75
CA GLU A 75 -5.69 10.82 8.84
C GLU A 75 -6.63 10.03 7.93
N ASP A 76 -6.08 9.30 6.96
CA ASP A 76 -6.86 8.57 5.97
C ASP A 76 -7.34 7.22 6.51
N TYR A 77 -8.50 6.80 5.99
CA TYR A 77 -9.04 5.47 6.20
C TYR A 77 -8.81 4.60 4.97
N PHE A 78 -8.41 3.34 5.17
CA PHE A 78 -8.30 2.38 4.09
C PHE A 78 -9.66 1.71 3.83
N SER A 79 -10.30 2.07 2.72
CA SER A 79 -11.65 1.66 2.35
C SER A 79 -11.69 0.31 1.60
N ILE A 80 -12.91 -0.20 1.40
CA ILE A 80 -13.15 -1.37 0.53
C ILE A 80 -12.77 -1.05 -0.93
N ASN A 81 -13.00 0.18 -1.38
CA ASN A 81 -12.62 0.61 -2.73
C ASN A 81 -11.09 0.65 -2.90
N ASP A 82 -10.36 1.08 -1.86
CA ASP A 82 -8.89 1.03 -1.87
C ASP A 82 -8.38 -0.42 -1.97
N TYR A 83 -9.06 -1.37 -1.33
CA TYR A 83 -8.75 -2.80 -1.44
C TYR A 83 -8.91 -3.31 -2.87
N TYR A 84 -10.01 -2.97 -3.54
CA TYR A 84 -10.20 -3.34 -4.94
C TYR A 84 -9.18 -2.65 -5.85
N ARG A 85 -8.85 -1.39 -5.58
CA ARG A 85 -7.85 -0.65 -6.34
C ARG A 85 -6.47 -1.28 -6.26
N VAL A 86 -5.95 -1.55 -5.05
CA VAL A 86 -4.62 -2.17 -4.88
C VAL A 86 -4.58 -3.61 -5.40
N THR A 87 -5.68 -4.36 -5.25
CA THR A 87 -5.79 -5.71 -5.83
C THR A 87 -5.80 -5.64 -7.36
N GLY A 88 -6.50 -4.67 -7.93
CA GLY A 88 -6.49 -4.38 -9.37
C GLY A 88 -5.10 -4.03 -9.87
N TYR A 89 -4.33 -3.22 -9.12
CA TYR A 89 -2.93 -2.93 -9.44
C TYR A 89 -2.07 -4.19 -9.43
N ALA A 90 -2.28 -5.10 -8.46
CA ALA A 90 -1.57 -6.38 -8.43
C ALA A 90 -1.91 -7.27 -9.63
N CYS A 91 -3.18 -7.32 -10.04
CA CYS A 91 -3.59 -8.03 -11.26
C CYS A 91 -2.94 -7.43 -12.51
N ILE A 92 -2.96 -6.11 -12.66
CA ILE A 92 -2.35 -5.43 -13.80
C ILE A 92 -0.84 -5.65 -13.81
N TYR A 93 -0.17 -5.55 -12.67
CA TYR A 93 1.25 -5.85 -12.57
C TYR A 93 1.57 -7.29 -12.97
N GLN A 94 0.74 -8.25 -12.55
CA GLN A 94 0.86 -9.66 -12.92
C GLN A 94 0.68 -9.89 -14.42
N SER A 95 -0.31 -9.22 -15.04
CA SER A 95 -0.70 -9.47 -16.43
C SER A 95 0.03 -8.60 -17.45
N ASN A 96 0.66 -7.50 -17.02
CA ASN A 96 1.35 -6.55 -17.89
C ASN A 96 2.78 -7.03 -18.20
N THR A 97 2.86 -8.23 -18.77
CA THR A 97 4.08 -8.94 -19.15
C THR A 97 4.00 -9.37 -20.62
N GLU A 98 5.14 -9.58 -21.28
CA GLU A 98 5.14 -10.01 -22.68
C GLU A 98 4.67 -11.45 -22.84
N LYS A 99 4.97 -12.29 -21.84
CA LYS A 99 4.60 -13.71 -21.82
C LYS A 99 3.58 -14.00 -20.75
N GLU A 100 2.72 -14.96 -21.03
CA GLU A 100 1.77 -15.47 -20.05
C GLU A 100 2.50 -16.01 -18.81
N ARG A 101 2.04 -15.61 -17.62
CA ARG A 101 2.59 -16.04 -16.31
C ARG A 101 4.10 -15.80 -16.13
N GLU A 102 4.67 -14.81 -16.81
CA GLU A 102 6.03 -14.35 -16.54
C GLU A 102 6.20 -13.90 -15.08
N ILE A 103 5.14 -13.31 -14.52
CA ILE A 103 4.97 -13.11 -13.08
C ILE A 103 3.89 -14.09 -12.60
N PRO A 104 4.26 -15.16 -11.86
CA PRO A 104 3.30 -16.06 -11.25
C PRO A 104 2.50 -15.35 -10.14
N PRO A 105 1.19 -15.56 -10.01
CA PRO A 105 0.39 -14.99 -8.92
C PRO A 105 0.86 -15.45 -7.53
N GLU A 106 1.47 -16.63 -7.46
CA GLU A 106 2.08 -17.18 -6.24
C GLU A 106 3.35 -16.43 -5.80
N GLU A 107 3.90 -15.56 -6.65
CA GLU A 107 5.06 -14.72 -6.33
C GLU A 107 4.67 -13.30 -5.85
N LEU A 108 3.37 -12.98 -5.83
CA LEU A 108 2.85 -11.67 -5.42
C LEU A 108 2.33 -11.66 -3.98
N THR A 109 2.59 -10.57 -3.27
CA THR A 109 2.05 -10.25 -1.94
C THR A 109 1.62 -8.78 -1.92
N ILE A 110 0.57 -8.45 -1.16
CA ILE A 110 0.12 -7.07 -0.95
C ILE A 110 0.35 -6.67 0.51
N SER A 111 0.84 -5.46 0.77
CA SER A 111 0.96 -4.90 2.11
C SER A 111 0.22 -3.57 2.20
N LEU A 112 -0.68 -3.45 3.17
CA LEU A 112 -1.42 -2.21 3.42
C LEU A 112 -0.78 -1.50 4.61
N ALA A 113 -0.14 -0.35 4.39
CA ALA A 113 0.48 0.46 5.42
C ALA A 113 -0.47 1.57 5.87
N VAL A 114 -1.04 1.43 7.07
CA VAL A 114 -2.12 2.29 7.57
C VAL A 114 -1.89 2.69 9.03
N SER A 115 -2.45 3.82 9.46
CA SER A 115 -2.36 4.22 10.87
C SER A 115 -3.43 3.59 11.77
N HIS A 116 -4.57 3.21 11.18
CA HIS A 116 -5.73 2.71 11.92
C HIS A 116 -6.19 1.37 11.38
N TYR A 117 -6.58 0.45 12.28
CA TYR A 117 -7.07 -0.87 11.88
C TYR A 117 -8.38 -0.74 11.08
N PRO A 118 -8.44 -1.19 9.82
CA PRO A 118 -9.56 -0.92 8.93
C PRO A 118 -10.72 -1.88 9.21
N ARG A 119 -11.48 -1.63 10.27
CA ARG A 119 -12.55 -2.54 10.76
C ARG A 119 -13.61 -2.90 9.69
N LYS A 120 -14.06 -1.93 8.90
CA LYS A 120 -15.06 -2.17 7.83
C LYS A 120 -14.50 -3.08 6.73
N LEU A 121 -13.25 -2.84 6.29
CA LEU A 121 -12.58 -3.73 5.35
C LEU A 121 -12.40 -5.12 5.94
N ALA A 122 -11.92 -5.23 7.19
CA ALA A 122 -11.69 -6.52 7.83
C ALA A 122 -12.99 -7.35 7.95
N ALA A 123 -14.11 -6.71 8.30
CA ALA A 123 -15.43 -7.35 8.31
C ALA A 123 -15.83 -7.80 6.90
N PHE A 124 -15.73 -6.89 5.92
CA PHE A 124 -16.03 -7.19 4.52
C PHE A 124 -15.25 -8.40 3.97
N LEU A 125 -13.94 -8.48 4.23
CA LEU A 125 -13.10 -9.59 3.76
C LEU A 125 -13.47 -10.92 4.43
N LYS A 126 -13.86 -10.90 5.70
CA LYS A 126 -14.34 -12.09 6.42
C LYS A 126 -15.70 -12.55 5.90
N ASP A 127 -16.61 -11.60 5.66
CA ASP A 127 -17.98 -11.92 5.28
C ASP A 127 -18.07 -12.40 3.82
N LEU A 128 -17.40 -11.70 2.90
CA LEU A 128 -17.49 -12.00 1.46
C LEU A 128 -16.52 -13.08 1.00
N TYR A 129 -15.27 -13.04 1.49
CA TYR A 129 -14.21 -13.94 1.03
C TYR A 129 -13.86 -15.04 2.04
N HIS A 130 -14.50 -15.05 3.22
CA HIS A 130 -14.18 -15.96 4.30
C HIS A 130 -12.70 -15.92 4.70
N ALA A 131 -12.09 -14.73 4.56
CA ALA A 131 -10.67 -14.54 4.82
C ALA A 131 -10.35 -14.70 6.32
N ASP A 132 -9.26 -15.41 6.64
CA ASP A 132 -8.71 -15.38 8.00
C ASP A 132 -7.88 -14.11 8.18
N ILE A 133 -8.10 -13.41 9.29
CA ILE A 133 -7.34 -12.21 9.66
C ILE A 133 -6.83 -12.40 11.07
N SER A 134 -5.54 -12.66 11.20
CA SER A 134 -4.88 -12.93 12.47
C SER A 134 -3.64 -12.05 12.66
N GLN A 135 -3.47 -11.52 13.87
CA GLN A 135 -2.28 -10.77 14.24
C GLN A 135 -1.10 -11.75 14.39
N LYS A 136 -0.05 -11.59 13.59
CA LYS A 136 1.15 -12.44 13.67
C LYS A 136 2.28 -11.80 14.44
N TYR A 137 2.41 -10.48 14.36
CA TYR A 137 3.39 -9.69 15.11
C TYR A 137 2.72 -8.40 15.64
N PRO A 138 3.33 -7.66 16.58
CA PRO A 138 2.82 -6.36 16.99
C PRO A 138 2.55 -5.45 15.79
N GLY A 139 1.28 -5.08 15.60
CA GLY A 139 0.85 -4.23 14.48
C GLY A 139 0.82 -4.88 13.09
N ILE A 140 1.13 -6.18 12.95
CA ILE A 140 1.15 -6.89 11.67
C ILE A 140 0.08 -7.98 11.66
N TYR A 141 -0.92 -7.82 10.80
CA TYR A 141 -2.02 -8.76 10.62
C TYR A 141 -1.87 -9.44 9.27
N TYR A 142 -1.86 -10.77 9.25
CA TYR A 142 -1.92 -11.52 7.99
C TYR A 142 -3.37 -11.73 7.62
N VAL A 143 -3.63 -11.65 6.31
CA VAL A 143 -4.91 -11.90 5.68
C VAL A 143 -4.71 -13.02 4.67
N THR A 144 -5.36 -14.16 4.91
CA THR A 144 -5.29 -15.36 4.06
C THR A 144 -6.67 -15.72 3.53
N GLY A 145 -6.73 -16.55 2.49
CA GLY A 145 -7.99 -16.87 1.78
C GLY A 145 -8.35 -15.89 0.66
N LEU A 146 -7.44 -14.98 0.30
CA LEU A 146 -7.58 -14.06 -0.83
C LEU A 146 -6.73 -14.50 -2.04
N MET A 147 -6.98 -13.87 -3.19
CA MET A 147 -6.23 -14.11 -4.45
C MET A 147 -4.72 -13.94 -4.28
N PHE A 148 -4.30 -12.88 -3.58
CA PHE A 148 -2.91 -12.64 -3.20
C PHE A 148 -2.82 -12.61 -1.67
N PRO A 149 -1.81 -13.25 -1.04
CA PRO A 149 -1.56 -13.06 0.38
C PRO A 149 -1.39 -11.58 0.68
N MET A 150 -1.96 -11.17 1.79
CA MET A 150 -1.99 -9.79 2.18
C MET A 150 -1.58 -9.64 3.64
N GLN A 151 -0.91 -8.55 3.95
CA GLN A 151 -0.76 -8.09 5.34
C GLN A 151 -1.27 -6.67 5.52
N ILE A 152 -1.76 -6.39 6.72
CA ILE A 152 -2.14 -5.06 7.18
C ILE A 152 -1.13 -4.65 8.25
N LEU A 153 -0.40 -3.58 7.96
CA LEU A 153 0.57 -2.95 8.86
C LEU A 153 -0.11 -1.77 9.55
N ILE A 154 -0.36 -1.88 10.85
CA ILE A 154 -0.83 -0.78 11.68
C ILE A 154 0.40 -0.06 12.23
N LEU A 155 0.86 0.96 11.52
CA LEU A 155 2.17 1.60 11.75
C LEU A 155 2.39 1.99 13.22
N PRO A 156 1.45 2.67 13.92
CA PRO A 156 1.64 3.04 15.32
C PRO A 156 1.74 1.86 16.31
N ARG A 157 1.36 0.64 15.88
CA ARG A 157 1.39 -0.58 16.68
C ARG A 157 2.57 -1.50 16.36
N LEU A 158 3.40 -1.15 15.38
CA LEU A 158 4.62 -1.87 15.07
C LEU A 158 5.57 -1.84 16.27
N SER A 159 6.37 -2.90 16.45
CA SER A 159 7.43 -2.93 17.46
C SER A 159 8.38 -1.74 17.26
N ARG A 160 8.50 -0.87 18.27
CA ARG A 160 9.33 0.33 18.19
C ARG A 160 10.82 0.01 18.18
N GLU A 161 11.20 -1.14 18.72
CA GLU A 161 12.57 -1.68 18.69
C GLU A 161 12.92 -2.18 17.30
N GLU A 162 12.01 -2.92 16.67
CA GLU A 162 12.26 -3.47 15.35
C GLU A 162 12.13 -2.40 14.25
N PHE A 163 11.18 -1.47 14.41
CA PHE A 163 10.78 -0.48 13.40
C PHE A 163 10.87 0.95 13.93
N THR A 164 12.09 1.42 14.23
CA THR A 164 12.32 2.76 14.79
C THR A 164 11.62 3.87 13.98
N TRP A 165 11.76 3.85 12.66
CA TRP A 165 11.26 4.89 11.77
C TRP A 165 9.78 4.70 11.42
N LEU A 166 9.39 3.55 10.87
CA LEU A 166 8.02 3.28 10.41
C LEU A 166 6.98 3.42 11.53
N SER A 167 7.30 2.97 12.75
CA SER A 167 6.36 3.09 13.87
C SER A 167 6.03 4.55 14.20
N ARG A 168 6.90 5.50 13.83
CA ARG A 168 6.82 6.93 14.16
C ARG A 168 6.38 7.81 12.98
N LEU A 169 5.93 7.22 11.87
CA LEU A 169 5.23 7.94 10.80
C LEU A 169 3.78 8.29 11.22
N ARG A 170 3.66 9.17 12.23
CA ARG A 170 2.41 9.65 12.83
C ARG A 170 2.60 11.02 13.47
N MET A 171 1.51 11.74 13.75
CA MET A 171 1.54 13.16 14.18
C MET A 171 1.38 13.38 15.70
N ASN A 172 1.47 12.32 16.51
CA ASN A 172 1.26 12.38 17.95
C ASN A 172 2.47 11.91 18.76
N LEU A 173 3.68 12.08 18.24
CA LEU A 173 4.91 11.60 18.87
C LEU A 173 5.13 12.17 20.27
N SER A 174 5.81 11.42 21.13
CA SER A 174 6.26 11.89 22.45
C SER A 174 7.76 12.21 22.40
N LEU A 175 8.22 13.13 23.25
CA LEU A 175 9.64 13.49 23.28
C LEU A 175 10.51 12.29 23.64
N GLN A 176 10.26 11.68 24.80
CA GLN A 176 11.09 10.62 25.37
C GLN A 176 10.94 9.29 24.62
N GLU A 177 9.72 8.86 24.30
CA GLU A 177 9.53 7.53 23.70
C GLU A 177 9.73 7.53 22.18
N ASP A 178 9.59 8.69 21.51
CA ASP A 178 9.64 8.78 20.06
C ASP A 178 10.78 9.63 19.51
N ILE A 179 10.88 10.91 19.90
CA ILE A 179 11.84 11.85 19.32
C ILE A 179 13.29 11.52 19.72
N GLU A 180 13.56 11.25 21.01
CA GLU A 180 14.91 10.90 21.47
C GLU A 180 15.47 9.63 20.80
N PRO A 181 14.72 8.51 20.71
CA PRO A 181 15.15 7.34 19.94
C PRO A 181 15.37 7.62 18.46
N LEU A 182 14.57 8.49 17.83
CA LEU A 182 14.79 8.90 16.44
C LEU A 182 16.11 9.66 16.29
N ALA A 183 16.37 10.63 17.17
CA ALA A 183 17.62 11.39 17.18
C ALA A 183 18.83 10.45 17.35
N LYS A 184 18.76 9.50 18.28
CA LYS A 184 19.81 8.47 18.47
C LYS A 184 19.99 7.59 17.22
N ALA A 185 18.91 7.20 16.55
CA ALA A 185 18.96 6.38 15.34
C ALA A 185 19.45 7.16 14.09
N TYR A 186 19.29 8.48 14.12
CA TYR A 186 19.72 9.43 13.09
C TYR A 186 21.19 9.84 13.24
N ALA A 187 21.69 9.93 14.47
CA ALA A 187 23.06 10.34 14.76
C ALA A 187 24.10 9.52 13.96
N GLY A 188 25.02 10.22 13.31
CA GLY A 188 26.05 9.65 12.43
C GLY A 188 25.56 9.26 11.04
N LYS A 189 24.29 9.54 10.69
CA LYS A 189 23.69 9.24 9.37
C LYS A 189 23.13 10.48 8.69
N GLU A 190 23.51 11.67 9.15
CA GLU A 190 22.98 12.96 8.70
C GLU A 190 23.26 13.23 7.22
N LYS A 191 24.32 12.62 6.68
CA LYS A 191 24.67 12.71 5.24
C LYS A 191 23.91 11.70 4.37
N ASN A 192 23.09 10.83 4.97
CA ASN A 192 22.31 9.86 4.21
C ASN A 192 20.93 10.46 3.86
N PRO A 193 20.60 10.64 2.57
CA PRO A 193 19.40 11.35 2.15
C PRO A 193 18.10 10.65 2.57
N LEU A 194 18.10 9.32 2.75
CA LEU A 194 16.90 8.59 3.21
C LEU A 194 16.59 8.89 4.68
N TYR A 195 17.64 8.94 5.50
CA TYR A 195 17.52 9.26 6.92
C TYR A 195 17.13 10.72 7.10
N GLU A 196 17.73 11.62 6.32
CA GLU A 196 17.38 13.05 6.31
C GLU A 196 15.92 13.25 5.92
N ALA A 197 15.47 12.67 4.80
CA ALA A 197 14.09 12.81 4.34
C ALA A 197 13.07 12.29 5.36
N ALA A 198 13.34 11.14 5.97
CA ALA A 198 12.47 10.58 7.01
C ALA A 198 12.43 11.46 8.27
N MET A 199 13.60 11.91 8.74
CA MET A 199 13.71 12.75 9.93
C MET A 199 13.02 14.10 9.73
N ASP A 200 13.30 14.77 8.62
CA ASP A 200 12.72 16.08 8.27
C ASP A 200 11.19 16.00 8.13
N PHE A 201 10.67 14.95 7.49
CA PHE A 201 9.22 14.74 7.42
C PHE A 201 8.60 14.53 8.82
N ILE A 202 9.16 13.63 9.63
CA ILE A 202 8.62 13.31 10.96
C ILE A 202 8.65 14.53 11.88
N VAL A 203 9.74 15.30 11.88
CA VAL A 203 9.88 16.51 12.69
C VAL A 203 8.88 17.58 12.26
N ARG A 204 8.75 17.85 10.95
CA ARG A 204 7.76 18.82 10.44
C ARG A 204 6.33 18.42 10.80
N ALA A 205 6.00 17.13 10.66
CA ALA A 205 4.69 16.60 11.05
C ALA A 205 4.41 16.67 12.58
N ASN A 206 5.44 16.87 13.41
CA ASN A 206 5.34 16.92 14.88
C ASN A 206 5.96 18.20 15.49
N TRP A 207 6.06 19.29 14.71
CA TRP A 207 6.88 20.46 15.05
C TRP A 207 6.62 21.05 16.44
N LYS A 208 5.34 21.15 16.83
CA LYS A 208 4.93 21.70 18.13
C LYS A 208 5.59 20.94 19.29
N LYS A 209 5.52 19.60 19.25
CA LYS A 209 6.07 18.74 20.29
C LYS A 209 7.59 18.67 20.25
N TYR A 210 8.18 18.77 19.07
CA TYR A 210 9.62 18.86 18.93
C TYR A 210 10.18 20.12 19.59
N LYS A 211 9.52 21.27 19.38
CA LYS A 211 9.89 22.54 20.01
C LYS A 211 9.79 22.49 21.53
N GLU A 212 8.68 21.98 22.07
CA GLU A 212 8.48 21.79 23.51
C GLU A 212 9.60 20.96 24.15
N GLY A 213 10.09 19.93 23.45
CA GLY A 213 11.18 19.11 23.96
C GLY A 213 12.56 19.77 23.88
N ARG A 214 12.83 20.53 22.82
CA ARG A 214 14.09 21.28 22.70
C ARG A 214 14.18 22.35 23.80
N ASP A 215 13.09 23.05 24.06
CA ASP A 215 13.03 24.10 25.07
C ASP A 215 13.23 23.52 26.49
N MET A 216 12.69 22.34 26.80
CA MET A 216 12.95 21.64 28.08
C MET A 216 14.39 21.13 28.21
N CYS A 217 14.99 20.55 27.17
CA CYS A 217 16.39 20.09 27.22
C CYS A 217 17.34 21.26 27.47
N ASN A 218 17.16 22.39 26.79
CA ASN A 218 17.96 23.58 27.00
C ASN A 218 17.81 24.15 28.43
N ALA A 219 16.62 24.09 29.01
CA ALA A 219 16.36 24.57 30.38
C ALA A 219 16.93 23.66 31.49
N LEU A 220 17.33 22.43 31.17
CA LEU A 220 18.00 21.50 32.10
C LEU A 220 19.53 21.56 32.00
N GLU A 221 20.06 22.21 30.96
CA GLU A 221 21.50 22.46 30.76
C GLU A 221 21.96 23.84 31.31
N GLU A 222 21.03 24.69 31.76
CA GLU A 222 21.26 25.93 32.54
C GLU A 222 21.22 25.69 34.05
#